data_AF-S3W8H3-F1
#
_entry.id   AF-S3W8H3-F1
#
_cell.length_a   1.000
_cell.length_b   1.000
_cell.length_c   1.000
_cell.angle_alpha   90.00
_cell.angle_beta   90.00
_cell.angle_gamma   90.00
#
_symmetry.space_group_name_H-M   'P 1'
#
loop_
_entity.id
_entity.type
_entity.pdbx_description
1 polymer ?
#
loop_
_entity_poly.entity_id
_entity_poly.type
_entity_poly.pdbx_seq_one_letter_code
_entity_poly.pdbx_strand_id
1 'polypeptide(L)'
;MWRNPAFETERERKWTRYINRMYFAKWYNVEYFEEQLGNISQVQALRKILTIRDKTLNFTTRQRTSRVLKNNIFIYRLLVKVRLQNQQINWLRSQVMEQLREISSLKDEMSSLRWESANLRTELSLARKALSFFKNVKGIYEKES
;
A
#
# COMPACT_ATOMS: atom_id res chain seq x y z
N MET A 1 11.90 15.41 8.77
CA MET A 1 12.38 15.79 10.11
C MET A 1 12.78 14.50 10.84
N TRP A 2 14.05 14.11 10.76
CA TRP A 2 14.54 12.85 11.35
C TRP A 2 15.04 13.12 12.78
N ARG A 3 14.40 12.53 13.80
CA ARG A 3 14.86 12.66 15.19
C ARG A 3 16.05 11.75 15.45
N ASN A 4 17.07 12.30 16.08
CA ASN A 4 18.30 11.63 16.47
C ASN A 4 18.07 10.78 17.75
N PRO A 5 18.33 9.47 17.77
CA PRO A 5 18.00 8.57 18.89
C PRO A 5 18.77 8.82 20.20
N ALA A 6 19.79 9.67 20.19
CA ALA A 6 20.71 9.86 21.32
C ALA A 6 20.12 10.65 22.51
N PHE A 7 18.95 11.28 22.36
CA PHE A 7 18.33 12.16 23.38
C PHE A 7 16.97 11.67 23.87
N GLU A 8 16.72 10.37 23.86
CA GLU A 8 15.47 9.80 24.36
C GLU A 8 15.50 9.70 25.89
N THR A 9 14.55 10.36 26.56
CA THR A 9 14.50 10.42 28.04
C THR A 9 14.19 9.04 28.65
N GLU A 10 14.61 8.78 29.89
CA GLU A 10 14.36 7.47 30.55
C GLU A 10 12.84 7.14 30.65
N ARG A 11 12.00 8.18 30.69
CA ARG A 11 10.54 8.07 30.59
C ARG A 11 10.09 7.61 29.21
N GLU A 12 10.61 8.21 28.13
CA GLU A 12 10.34 7.77 26.76
C GLU A 12 10.83 6.34 26.54
N ARG A 13 12.03 5.97 27.01
CA ARG A 13 12.54 4.59 26.93
C ARG A 13 11.68 3.59 27.70
N LYS A 14 11.10 3.98 28.83
CA LYS A 14 10.11 3.15 29.56
C LYS A 14 8.80 3.05 28.80
N TRP A 15 8.35 4.14 28.18
CA TRP A 15 7.15 4.17 27.33
C TRP A 15 7.32 3.35 26.06
N THR A 16 8.43 3.46 25.31
CA THR A 16 8.73 2.59 24.17
C THR A 16 8.94 1.15 24.61
N ARG A 17 9.53 0.86 25.77
CA ARG A 17 9.57 -0.51 26.31
C ARG A 17 8.19 -1.04 26.67
N TYR A 18 7.30 -0.20 27.22
CA TYR A 18 5.94 -0.57 27.60
C TYR A 18 5.05 -0.78 26.37
N ILE A 19 5.10 0.16 25.41
CA ILE A 19 4.46 0.04 24.10
C ILE A 19 5.03 -1.17 23.37
N ASN A 20 6.34 -1.36 23.27
CA ASN A 20 6.88 -2.57 22.66
C ASN A 20 6.45 -3.83 23.41
N ARG A 21 6.39 -3.86 24.75
CA ARG A 21 5.84 -5.02 25.49
C ARG A 21 4.37 -5.26 25.18
N MET A 22 3.56 -4.22 25.12
CA MET A 22 2.11 -4.30 24.97
C MET A 22 1.70 -4.60 23.53
N TYR A 23 2.39 -4.01 22.54
CA TYR A 23 2.17 -4.24 21.12
C TYR A 23 2.86 -5.52 20.63
N PHE A 24 4.11 -5.83 21.00
CA PHE A 24 4.74 -7.11 20.60
C PHE A 24 4.17 -8.34 21.31
N ALA A 25 3.62 -8.22 22.53
CA ALA A 25 3.00 -9.37 23.19
C ALA A 25 1.63 -9.73 22.61
N LYS A 26 0.91 -8.76 22.03
CA LYS A 26 -0.37 -8.98 21.34
C LYS A 26 -0.22 -9.20 19.84
N TRP A 27 0.77 -8.58 19.19
CA TRP A 27 1.00 -8.77 17.77
C TRP A 27 1.64 -10.13 17.53
N TYR A 28 1.08 -10.89 16.58
CA TYR A 28 1.47 -12.28 16.26
C TYR A 28 1.03 -13.33 17.29
N ASN A 29 -0.12 -13.11 17.96
CA ASN A 29 -0.86 -14.23 18.56
C ASN A 29 -1.49 -15.10 17.45
N VAL A 30 -1.87 -16.32 17.82
CA VAL A 30 -2.42 -17.27 16.84
C VAL A 30 -3.77 -16.81 16.31
N GLU A 31 -4.53 -16.11 17.15
CA GLU A 31 -5.85 -15.54 16.80
C GLU A 31 -5.73 -14.46 15.72
N TYR A 32 -4.75 -13.56 15.82
CA TYR A 32 -4.46 -12.56 14.77
C TYR A 32 -4.12 -13.24 13.45
N PHE A 33 -3.31 -14.29 13.49
CA PHE A 33 -2.96 -15.00 12.26
C PHE A 33 -4.15 -15.71 11.62
N GLU A 34 -5.08 -16.20 12.41
CA GLU A 34 -6.33 -16.78 11.90
C GLU A 34 -7.25 -15.73 11.31
N GLU A 35 -7.35 -14.56 11.93
CA GLU A 35 -8.14 -13.46 11.38
C GLU A 35 -7.58 -13.00 10.02
N GLN A 36 -6.25 -12.88 9.91
CA GLN A 36 -5.61 -12.34 8.70
C GLN A 36 -5.46 -13.37 7.58
N LEU A 37 -5.18 -14.63 7.92
CA LEU A 37 -4.85 -15.66 6.92
C LEU A 37 -5.86 -16.81 6.86
N GLY A 38 -6.79 -16.88 7.81
CA GLY A 38 -7.71 -17.99 7.94
C GLY A 38 -7.03 -19.28 8.40
N ASN A 39 -7.67 -20.40 8.06
CA ASN A 39 -7.35 -21.71 8.60
C ASN A 39 -6.30 -22.46 7.76
N ILE A 40 -5.13 -21.85 7.56
CA ILE A 40 -4.01 -22.43 6.81
C ILE A 40 -3.14 -23.35 7.66
N SER A 41 -2.45 -24.28 6.99
CA SER A 41 -1.65 -25.33 7.62
C SER A 41 -0.57 -24.80 8.57
N GLN A 42 0.09 -23.68 8.26
CA GLN A 42 1.09 -23.08 9.16
C GLN A 42 0.46 -22.53 10.45
N VAL A 43 -0.73 -21.94 10.35
CA VAL A 43 -1.48 -21.39 11.50
C VAL A 43 -2.04 -22.51 12.36
N GLN A 44 -2.57 -23.57 11.74
CA GLN A 44 -3.01 -24.78 12.42
C GLN A 44 -1.85 -25.47 13.16
N ALA A 45 -0.68 -25.57 12.53
CA ALA A 45 0.50 -26.15 13.16
C ALA A 45 0.97 -25.31 14.36
N LEU A 46 0.96 -23.98 14.24
CA LEU A 46 1.23 -23.08 15.36
C LEU A 46 0.24 -23.30 16.50
N ARG A 47 -1.07 -23.38 16.20
CA ARG A 47 -2.12 -23.66 17.19
C ARG A 47 -1.87 -24.97 17.91
N LYS A 48 -1.64 -26.06 17.17
CA LYS A 48 -1.36 -27.39 17.74
C LYS A 48 -0.17 -27.34 18.71
N ILE A 49 0.92 -26.68 18.31
CA ILE A 49 2.13 -26.56 19.15
C ILE A 49 1.89 -25.72 20.40
N LEU A 50 1.10 -24.65 20.31
CA LEU A 50 0.69 -23.88 21.49
C LEU A 50 -0.18 -24.70 22.44
N THR A 51 -1.10 -25.52 21.92
CA THR A 51 -1.88 -26.46 22.74
C THR A 51 -1.00 -27.50 23.43
N ILE A 52 0.01 -28.05 22.74
CA ILE A 52 0.98 -28.99 23.34
C ILE A 52 1.74 -28.30 24.47
N ARG A 53 2.15 -27.05 24.28
CA ARG A 53 2.81 -26.24 25.31
C ARG A 53 1.94 -26.08 26.54
N ASP A 54 0.67 -25.74 26.37
CA ASP A 54 -0.24 -25.50 27.49
C ASP A 54 -0.53 -26.78 28.26
N LYS A 55 -0.75 -27.89 27.56
CA LYS A 55 -0.85 -29.22 28.19
C LYS A 55 0.42 -29.54 28.97
N THR A 56 1.59 -29.40 28.36
CA THR A 56 2.88 -29.75 29.00
C THR A 56 3.14 -28.91 30.26
N LEU A 57 2.82 -27.62 30.23
CA LEU A 57 2.93 -26.73 31.40
C LEU A 57 1.96 -27.11 32.51
N ASN A 58 0.75 -27.54 32.18
CA ASN A 58 -0.25 -27.98 33.16
C ASN A 58 0.10 -29.33 33.80
N PHE A 59 0.81 -30.21 33.08
CA PHE A 59 1.21 -31.54 33.57
C PHE A 59 2.51 -31.53 34.38
N THR A 60 3.38 -30.55 34.20
CA THR A 60 4.68 -30.51 34.88
C THR A 60 4.68 -29.46 35.98
N THR A 61 4.97 -29.86 37.22
CA THR A 61 5.27 -28.94 38.35
C THR A 61 6.43 -27.99 38.03
N ARG A 62 7.23 -28.31 36.99
CA ARG A 62 8.19 -27.41 36.33
C ARG A 62 7.44 -26.46 35.37
N GLN A 63 7.25 -25.21 35.78
CA GLN A 63 6.70 -24.12 34.95
C GLN A 63 7.63 -23.66 33.80
N ARG A 64 8.40 -24.56 33.16
CA ARG A 64 9.39 -24.20 32.13
C ARG A 64 9.18 -24.98 30.85
N THR A 65 8.86 -24.23 29.79
CA THR A 65 8.84 -24.74 28.41
C THR A 65 10.23 -25.17 27.96
N SER A 66 10.31 -26.35 27.35
CA SER A 66 11.56 -26.88 26.80
C SER A 66 12.13 -25.99 25.70
N ARG A 67 13.45 -25.98 25.53
CA ARG A 67 14.12 -25.17 24.50
C ARG A 67 13.65 -25.55 23.09
N VAL A 68 13.48 -26.85 22.83
CA VAL A 68 12.96 -27.38 21.55
C VAL A 68 11.56 -26.81 21.27
N LEU A 69 10.68 -26.82 22.27
CA LEU A 69 9.32 -26.32 22.10
C LEU A 69 9.28 -24.80 21.86
N LYS A 70 10.13 -24.03 22.56
CA LYS A 70 10.29 -22.59 22.31
C LYS A 70 10.76 -22.31 20.88
N ASN A 71 11.76 -23.06 20.40
CA ASN A 71 12.27 -22.93 19.04
C ASN A 71 11.17 -23.25 18.02
N ASN A 72 10.42 -24.32 18.22
CA ASN A 72 9.30 -24.68 17.34
C ASN A 72 8.25 -23.57 17.29
N ILE A 73 7.80 -23.05 18.44
CA ILE A 73 6.85 -21.92 18.49
C ILE A 73 7.40 -20.72 17.70
N PHE A 74 8.67 -20.38 17.90
CA PHE A 74 9.32 -19.27 17.21
C PHE A 74 9.35 -19.49 15.69
N ILE A 75 9.76 -20.67 15.23
CA ILE A 75 9.83 -21.02 13.80
C ILE A 75 8.46 -20.92 13.16
N TYR A 76 7.41 -21.49 13.77
CA TYR A 76 6.06 -21.41 13.20
C TYR A 76 5.53 -19.98 13.18
N ARG A 77 5.78 -19.17 14.22
CA ARG A 77 5.44 -17.73 14.19
C ARG A 77 6.14 -17.01 13.04
N LEU A 78 7.41 -17.32 12.81
CA LEU A 78 8.18 -16.72 11.72
C LEU A 78 7.63 -17.12 10.35
N LEU A 79 7.32 -18.40 10.15
CA LEU A 79 6.74 -18.90 8.89
C LEU A 79 5.40 -18.23 8.58
N VAL A 80 4.52 -18.13 9.57
CA VAL A 80 3.21 -17.48 9.40
C VAL A 80 3.38 -15.98 9.12
N LYS A 81 4.31 -15.32 9.82
CA LYS A 81 4.63 -13.90 9.57
C LYS A 81 5.12 -13.67 8.14
N VAL A 82 6.08 -14.46 7.66
CA VAL A 82 6.60 -14.34 6.28
C VAL A 82 5.48 -14.51 5.27
N ARG A 83 4.56 -15.45 5.51
CA ARG A 83 3.41 -15.66 4.64
C ARG A 83 2.48 -14.44 4.60
N LEU A 84 2.15 -13.87 5.76
CA LEU A 84 1.35 -12.64 5.83
C LEU A 84 2.01 -11.48 5.08
N GLN A 85 3.31 -11.29 5.29
CA GLN A 85 4.08 -10.24 4.61
C GLN A 85 4.08 -10.45 3.09
N ASN A 86 4.23 -11.69 2.61
CA ASN A 86 4.16 -11.99 1.18
C ASN A 86 2.78 -11.66 0.60
N GLN A 87 1.69 -11.96 1.31
CA GLN A 87 0.34 -11.59 0.86
C GLN A 87 0.16 -10.08 0.77
N GLN A 88 0.63 -9.33 1.77
CA GLN A 88 0.59 -7.86 1.77
C GLN A 88 1.43 -7.28 0.62
N ILE A 89 2.63 -7.80 0.37
CA ILE A 89 3.49 -7.39 -0.74
C ILE A 89 2.79 -7.63 -2.08
N ASN A 90 2.16 -8.80 -2.26
CA ASN A 90 1.45 -9.12 -3.50
C ASN A 90 0.23 -8.22 -3.72
N TRP A 91 -0.51 -7.91 -2.65
CA TRP A 91 -1.61 -6.95 -2.71
C TRP A 91 -1.12 -5.55 -3.11
N LEU A 92 -0.07 -5.04 -2.44
CA LEU A 92 0.53 -3.74 -2.77
C LEU A 92 1.05 -3.69 -4.20
N ARG A 93 1.72 -4.76 -4.67
CA ARG A 93 2.15 -4.87 -6.07
C ARG A 93 0.98 -4.75 -7.03
N SER A 94 -0.14 -5.41 -6.73
CA SER A 94 -1.33 -5.35 -7.56
C SER A 94 -1.90 -3.93 -7.62
N GLN A 95 -1.95 -3.22 -6.49
CA GLN A 95 -2.37 -1.82 -6.44
C GLN A 95 -1.46 -0.90 -7.26
N VAL A 96 -0.14 -1.08 -7.15
CA VAL A 96 0.84 -0.30 -7.94
C VAL A 96 0.66 -0.54 -9.43
N MET A 97 0.44 -1.80 -9.84
CA MET A 97 0.22 -2.12 -11.26
C MET A 97 -1.06 -1.50 -11.81
N GLU A 98 -2.12 -1.42 -11.00
CA GLU A 98 -3.36 -0.76 -11.41
C GLU A 98 -3.18 0.75 -11.56
N GLN A 99 -2.51 1.40 -10.60
CA GLN A 99 -2.18 2.83 -10.69
C GLN A 99 -1.30 3.15 -11.91
N LEU A 100 -0.36 2.27 -12.26
CA LEU A 100 0.46 2.44 -13.46
C LEU A 100 -0.37 2.38 -14.75
N ARG A 101 -1.40 1.53 -14.79
CA ARG A 101 -2.34 1.46 -15.93
C ARG A 101 -3.18 2.73 -16.03
N GLU A 102 -3.72 3.20 -14.92
CA GLU A 102 -4.48 4.45 -14.87
C GLU A 102 -3.62 5.64 -15.34
N ILE A 103 -2.38 5.74 -14.87
CA ILE A 103 -1.44 6.79 -15.32
C ILE A 103 -1.18 6.70 -16.83
N SER A 104 -1.05 5.48 -17.37
CA SER A 104 -0.88 5.30 -18.82
C SER A 104 -2.11 5.79 -19.59
N SER A 105 -3.33 5.41 -19.15
CA SER A 105 -4.57 5.86 -19.78
C SER A 105 -4.69 7.38 -19.77
N LEU A 106 -4.44 8.00 -18.61
CA LEU A 106 -4.49 9.46 -18.47
C LEU A 106 -3.45 10.17 -19.35
N LYS A 107 -2.28 9.56 -19.55
CA LYS A 107 -1.26 10.11 -20.44
C LYS A 107 -1.71 10.08 -21.90
N ASP A 108 -2.40 9.01 -22.32
CA ASP A 108 -2.94 8.89 -23.67
C ASP A 108 -4.09 9.88 -23.90
N GLU A 109 -5.01 10.00 -22.93
CA GLU A 109 -6.07 11.01 -22.93
C GLU A 109 -5.51 12.44 -23.01
N MET A 110 -4.50 12.76 -22.20
CA MET A 110 -3.83 14.07 -22.22
C MET A 110 -3.19 14.36 -23.58
N SER A 111 -2.65 13.33 -24.24
CA SER A 111 -2.05 13.47 -25.57
C SER A 111 -3.12 13.72 -26.63
N SER A 112 -4.25 13.03 -26.56
CA SER A 112 -5.42 13.25 -27.42
C SER A 112 -5.96 14.67 -27.28
N LEU A 113 -6.20 15.13 -26.04
CA LEU A 113 -6.69 16.48 -25.75
C LEU A 113 -5.73 17.58 -26.23
N ARG A 114 -4.42 17.35 -26.11
CA ARG A 114 -3.41 18.28 -26.66
C ARG A 114 -3.52 18.39 -28.17
N TRP A 115 -3.71 17.27 -28.86
CA TRP A 115 -3.86 17.25 -30.32
C TRP A 115 -5.15 17.96 -30.74
N GLU A 116 -6.28 17.66 -30.10
CA GLU A 116 -7.57 18.32 -30.35
C GLU A 116 -7.50 19.83 -30.11
N SER A 117 -6.87 20.25 -29.00
CA SER A 117 -6.67 21.68 -28.70
C SER A 117 -5.82 22.39 -29.76
N ALA A 118 -4.77 21.73 -30.26
CA ALA A 118 -3.95 22.27 -31.35
C ALA A 118 -4.77 22.42 -32.64
N ASN A 119 -5.57 21.41 -32.99
CA ASN A 119 -6.44 21.45 -34.18
C ASN A 119 -7.46 22.60 -34.08
N LEU A 120 -8.17 22.71 -32.95
CA LEU A 120 -9.13 23.79 -32.73
C LEU A 120 -8.49 25.19 -32.82
N ARG A 121 -7.25 25.35 -32.34
CA ARG A 121 -6.51 26.62 -32.50
C ARG A 121 -6.25 26.96 -33.97
N THR A 122 -5.94 25.95 -34.80
CA THR A 122 -5.74 26.17 -36.24
C THR A 122 -7.04 26.53 -36.94
N GLU A 123 -8.14 25.82 -36.66
CA GLU A 123 -9.47 26.10 -37.21
C GLU A 123 -9.94 27.52 -36.85
N LEU A 124 -9.77 27.91 -35.59
CA LEU A 124 -10.11 29.26 -35.12
C LEU A 124 -9.27 30.34 -35.80
N SER A 125 -7.99 30.08 -36.07
CA SER A 125 -7.13 31.00 -36.84
C SER A 125 -7.63 31.17 -38.28
N LEU A 126 -8.00 30.07 -38.94
CA LEU A 126 -8.55 30.09 -40.30
C LEU A 126 -9.90 30.83 -40.35
N ALA A 127 -10.80 30.56 -39.39
CA ALA A 127 -12.08 31.25 -39.30
C ALA A 127 -11.91 32.78 -39.11
N ARG A 128 -10.97 33.21 -38.27
CA ARG A 128 -10.63 34.64 -38.10
C ARG A 128 -10.11 35.27 -39.40
N LYS A 129 -9.22 34.57 -40.13
CA LYS A 129 -8.71 35.04 -41.43
C LYS A 129 -9.83 35.17 -42.46
N ALA A 130 -10.70 34.16 -42.54
CA ALA A 130 -11.85 34.19 -43.44
C ALA A 130 -12.78 35.37 -43.12
N LEU A 131 -13.11 35.59 -41.84
CA LEU A 131 -13.95 36.71 -41.42
C LEU A 131 -13.31 38.07 -41.76
N SER A 132 -12.01 38.22 -41.55
CA SER A 132 -11.29 39.44 -41.96
C SER A 132 -11.32 39.65 -43.46
N PHE A 133 -11.15 38.59 -44.25
CA PHE A 133 -11.23 38.65 -45.71
C PHE A 133 -12.62 39.11 -46.16
N PHE A 134 -13.69 38.51 -45.65
CA PHE A 134 -15.06 38.90 -45.98
C PHE A 134 -15.36 40.36 -45.59
N LYS A 135 -14.88 40.81 -44.45
CA LYS A 135 -15.03 42.22 -44.03
C LYS A 135 -14.33 43.18 -44.99
N ASN A 136 -13.11 42.86 -45.43
CA ASN A 136 -12.37 43.67 -46.38
C ASN A 136 -13.08 43.72 -47.73
N VAL A 137 -13.50 42.56 -48.26
CA VAL A 137 -14.22 42.47 -49.54
C VAL A 137 -15.52 43.28 -49.49
N LYS A 138 -16.33 43.12 -48.43
CA LYS A 138 -17.56 43.90 -48.23
C LYS A 138 -17.29 45.41 -48.25
N GLY A 139 -16.24 45.86 -47.54
CA GLY A 139 -15.87 47.27 -47.50
C GLY A 139 -15.31 47.84 -48.82
N ILE A 140 -14.86 46.99 -49.76
CA ILE A 140 -14.49 47.42 -51.12
C ILE A 140 -15.77 47.68 -51.92
N TYR A 141 -16.72 46.72 -51.93
CA TYR A 141 -17.99 46.87 -52.64
C TYR A 141 -18.80 48.09 -52.15
N GLU A 142 -18.82 48.35 -50.84
CA GLU A 142 -19.52 49.52 -50.27
C GLU A 142 -18.88 50.87 -50.65
N LYS A 143 -17.63 50.89 -51.11
CA LYS A 143 -16.95 52.13 -51.56
C LYS A 143 -17.09 52.39 -53.06
N GLU A 144 -17.43 51.37 -53.84
CA GLU A 144 -17.56 51.43 -55.30
C GLU A 144 -19.01 51.62 -55.77
N SER A 145 -20.00 51.51 -54.86
CA SER A 145 -21.41 51.85 -55.09
C SER A 145 -21.76 53.24 -54.57
#